data_AF-A0A7C9A8A2-F1
#
_entry.id   AF-A0A7C9A8A2-F1
#
_cell.length_a   1.000
_cell.length_b   1.000
_cell.length_c   1.000
_cell.angle_alpha   90.00
_cell.angle_beta   90.00
_cell.angle_gamma   90.00
#
_symmetry.space_group_name_H-M   'P 1'
#
loop_
_entity.id
_entity.type
_entity.pdbx_description
1 polymer ?
#
loop_
_entity_poly.entity_id
_entity_poly.type
_entity_poly.pdbx_seq_one_letter_code
_entity_poly.pdbx_strand_id
1 'polypeptide(L)'
;FCRAVVLGVIYSTAVGGISTLTGTGVNLILVGMWKSYFPEAGPISFSTWFFFAFPLALLLLFPLWGILCCFYIERDSARVLKNYLDKAHIKRELNSLAKDIFPNELSSLLM
;
A
#
# COMPACT_ATOMS: atom_id res chain seq x y z
N PHE A 1 -6.88 -10.82 7.45
CA PHE A 1 -5.94 -10.32 6.44
C PHE A 1 -6.58 -9.43 5.36
N CYS A 2 -7.63 -9.85 4.62
CA CYS A 2 -8.21 -9.00 3.58
C CYS A 2 -8.86 -7.69 4.07
N ARG A 3 -9.51 -7.67 5.25
CA ARG A 3 -10.27 -6.49 5.72
C ARG A 3 -9.41 -5.25 6.00
N ALA A 4 -8.29 -5.37 6.72
CA ALA A 4 -7.45 -4.19 6.95
C ALA A 4 -6.61 -3.78 5.74
N VAL A 5 -6.30 -4.70 4.80
CA VAL A 5 -5.71 -4.31 3.52
C VAL A 5 -6.71 -3.44 2.75
N VAL A 6 -7.99 -3.84 2.71
CA VAL A 6 -9.05 -3.03 2.10
C VAL A 6 -9.22 -1.69 2.80
N LEU A 7 -9.25 -1.65 4.13
CA LEU A 7 -9.33 -0.39 4.89
C LEU A 7 -8.10 0.50 4.63
N GLY A 8 -6.89 -0.07 4.62
CA GLY A 8 -5.66 0.65 4.32
C GLY A 8 -5.65 1.27 2.92
N VAL A 9 -6.12 0.53 1.92
CA VAL A 9 -6.25 1.01 0.54
C VAL A 9 -7.30 2.13 0.44
N ILE A 10 -8.45 1.99 1.11
CA ILE A 10 -9.50 3.01 1.13
C ILE A 10 -8.98 4.32 1.75
N TYR A 11 -8.33 4.25 2.90
CA TYR A 11 -7.76 5.44 3.55
C TYR A 11 -6.61 6.06 2.74
N SER A 12 -5.76 5.25 2.11
CA SER A 12 -4.68 5.74 1.25
C SER A 12 -5.23 6.47 0.02
N THR A 13 -6.31 5.95 -0.58
CA THR A 13 -7.01 6.61 -1.70
C THR A 13 -7.56 7.98 -1.28
N ALA A 14 -8.16 8.07 -0.09
CA ALA A 14 -8.67 9.34 0.44
C ALA A 14 -7.55 10.37 0.67
N VAL A 15 -6.43 9.96 1.29
CA VAL A 15 -5.27 10.84 1.53
C VAL A 15 -4.61 11.27 0.21
N GLY A 16 -4.52 10.38 -0.77
CA GLY A 16 -4.05 10.70 -2.12
C GLY A 16 -4.93 11.73 -2.82
N GLY A 17 -6.25 11.67 -2.63
CA GLY A 17 -7.20 12.66 -3.15
C GLY A 17 -7.00 14.07 -2.58
N ILE A 18 -6.51 14.19 -1.34
CA ILE A 18 -6.21 15.50 -0.73
C ILE A 18 -4.93 16.12 -1.32
N SER A 19 -3.96 15.30 -1.70
CA SER A 19 -2.65 15.74 -2.20
C SER A 19 -2.71 16.47 -3.56
N THR A 20 -3.74 16.21 -4.35
CA THR A 20 -3.90 16.77 -5.70
C THR A 20 -5.09 17.70 -5.77
N LEU A 21 -4.96 18.75 -6.60
CA LEU A 21 -6.02 19.74 -6.75
C LEU A 21 -7.30 19.15 -7.36
N THR A 22 -7.16 18.16 -8.24
CA THR A 22 -8.25 17.43 -8.89
C THR A 22 -8.72 16.20 -8.11
N GLY A 23 -8.07 15.86 -7.00
CA GLY A 23 -8.34 14.63 -6.25
C GLY A 23 -9.64 14.65 -5.44
N THR A 24 -10.17 15.83 -5.10
CA THR A 24 -11.50 15.98 -4.49
C THR A 24 -12.24 17.19 -5.07
N GLY A 25 -13.58 17.07 -5.17
CA GLY A 25 -14.42 18.18 -5.64
C GLY A 25 -14.33 19.44 -4.76
N VAL A 26 -14.05 19.27 -3.47
CA VAL A 26 -13.89 20.38 -2.52
C VAL A 26 -12.68 21.27 -2.89
N ASN A 27 -11.55 20.66 -3.27
CA ASN A 27 -10.36 21.40 -3.70
C ASN A 27 -10.64 22.25 -4.97
N LEU A 28 -11.43 21.71 -5.90
CA LEU A 28 -11.82 22.43 -7.12
C LEU A 28 -12.80 23.57 -6.84
N ILE A 29 -13.78 23.35 -5.96
CA ILE A 29 -14.71 24.39 -5.52
C ILE A 29 -13.94 25.54 -4.84
N LEU A 30 -12.97 25.22 -3.97
CA LEU A 30 -12.12 26.20 -3.32
C LEU A 30 -11.38 27.08 -4.34
N VAL A 31 -10.77 26.48 -5.37
CA VAL A 31 -10.07 27.24 -6.43
C VAL A 31 -11.03 28.07 -7.27
N GLY A 32 -12.24 27.57 -7.53
CA GLY A 32 -13.30 28.33 -8.17
C GLY A 32 -13.69 29.57 -7.36
N MET A 33 -13.90 29.40 -6.05
CA MET A 33 -14.23 30.50 -5.13
C MET A 33 -13.06 31.47 -4.93
N TRP A 34 -11.82 30.98 -4.90
CA TRP A 34 -10.62 31.80 -4.72
C TRP A 34 -10.54 32.92 -5.76
N LYS A 35 -10.86 32.62 -7.02
CA LYS A 35 -10.91 33.61 -8.10
C LYS A 35 -11.94 34.71 -7.86
N SER A 36 -13.04 34.42 -7.15
CA SER A 36 -14.09 35.39 -6.84
C SER A 36 -13.81 36.19 -5.57
N TYR A 37 -13.20 35.58 -4.55
CA TYR A 37 -12.93 36.23 -3.26
C TYR A 37 -11.62 37.02 -3.23
N PHE A 38 -10.60 36.60 -3.98
CA PHE A 38 -9.27 37.23 -4.00
C PHE A 38 -8.83 37.55 -5.44
N PRO A 39 -9.47 38.50 -6.13
CA PRO A 39 -9.13 38.86 -7.51
C PRO A 39 -7.73 39.49 -7.66
N GLU A 40 -7.20 40.08 -6.58
CA GLU A 40 -5.85 40.68 -6.51
C GLU A 40 -4.74 39.64 -6.26
N ALA A 41 -5.09 38.42 -5.82
CA ALA A 41 -4.13 37.38 -5.50
C ALA A 41 -3.87 36.46 -6.72
N GLY A 42 -2.64 35.96 -6.84
CA GLY A 42 -2.28 35.02 -7.90
C GLY A 42 -3.16 33.75 -7.91
N PRO A 43 -3.46 33.18 -9.09
CA PRO A 43 -4.30 32.00 -9.18
C PRO A 43 -3.62 30.78 -8.55
N ILE A 44 -4.41 29.95 -7.85
CA ILE A 44 -3.94 28.67 -7.33
C ILE A 44 -3.78 27.70 -8.51
N SER A 45 -2.53 27.45 -8.90
CA SER A 45 -2.15 26.46 -9.90
C SER A 45 -2.04 25.06 -9.30
N PHE A 46 -2.16 24.03 -10.13
CA PHE A 46 -1.97 22.63 -9.72
C PHE A 46 -0.66 22.42 -8.98
N SER A 47 0.45 22.95 -9.50
CA SER A 47 1.78 22.79 -8.90
C SER A 47 1.89 23.43 -7.52
N THR A 48 1.34 24.64 -7.33
CA THR A 48 1.35 25.34 -6.04
C THR A 48 0.57 24.56 -5.00
N TRP A 49 -0.61 24.05 -5.36
CA TRP A 49 -1.40 23.21 -4.48
C TRP A 49 -0.69 21.90 -4.16
N PHE A 50 -0.10 21.25 -5.17
CA PHE A 50 0.62 19.99 -5.00
C PHE A 50 1.80 20.16 -4.03
N PHE A 51 2.66 21.17 -4.20
CA PHE A 51 3.78 21.40 -3.28
C PHE A 51 3.34 21.69 -1.84
N PHE A 52 2.14 22.21 -1.63
CA PHE A 52 1.57 22.43 -0.29
C PHE A 52 0.92 21.17 0.28
N ALA A 53 0.04 20.52 -0.48
CA ALA A 53 -0.81 19.43 -0.01
C ALA A 53 -0.12 18.06 -0.05
N PHE A 54 0.83 17.84 -0.96
CA PHE A 54 1.59 16.59 -1.08
C PHE A 54 2.43 16.25 0.16
N PRO A 55 3.26 17.16 0.73
CA PRO A 55 3.99 16.85 1.95
C PRO A 55 3.07 16.58 3.14
N LEU A 56 1.93 17.28 3.23
CA LEU A 56 0.90 17.02 4.24
C LEU A 56 0.29 15.61 4.07
N ALA A 57 -0.04 15.24 2.83
CA ALA A 57 -0.57 13.92 2.52
C ALA A 57 0.44 12.81 2.86
N LEU A 58 1.73 12.99 2.56
CA LEU A 58 2.79 12.07 3.00
C LEU A 58 2.85 11.95 4.52
N LEU A 59 2.79 13.08 5.24
CA LEU A 59 2.80 13.11 6.70
C LEU A 59 1.59 12.39 7.31
N LEU A 60 0.45 12.37 6.64
CA LEU A 60 -0.72 11.58 7.04
C LEU A 60 -0.60 10.10 6.65
N LEU A 61 0.03 9.81 5.51
CA LEU A 61 0.16 8.46 4.97
C LEU A 61 1.16 7.61 5.76
N PHE A 62 2.29 8.18 6.21
CA PHE A 62 3.27 7.46 7.03
C PHE A 62 2.73 6.91 8.37
N PRO A 63 2.05 7.70 9.23
CA PRO A 63 1.47 7.19 10.46
C PRO A 63 0.27 6.29 10.19
N LEU A 64 -0.54 6.55 9.15
CA LEU A 64 -1.61 5.62 8.75
C LEU A 64 -1.03 4.24 8.39
N TRP A 65 0.02 4.23 7.57
CA TRP A 65 0.76 3.02 7.21
C TRP A 65 1.37 2.35 8.44
N GLY A 66 2.00 3.12 9.32
CA GLY A 66 2.57 2.63 10.58
C GLY A 66 1.52 1.99 11.50
N ILE A 67 0.36 2.63 11.66
CA ILE A 67 -0.79 2.10 12.41
C ILE A 67 -1.27 0.80 11.78
N LEU A 68 -1.40 0.76 10.44
CA LEU A 68 -1.82 -0.44 9.73
C LEU A 68 -0.81 -1.58 9.93
N CYS A 69 0.49 -1.32 9.78
CA CYS A 69 1.54 -2.29 10.05
C CYS A 69 1.53 -2.76 11.51
N CYS A 70 1.39 -1.86 12.49
CA CYS A 70 1.38 -2.20 13.91
C CYS A 70 0.12 -2.99 14.32
N PHE A 71 -1.07 -2.62 13.83
CA PHE A 71 -2.31 -3.34 14.12
C PHE A 71 -2.39 -4.70 13.42
N TYR A 72 -1.76 -4.85 12.24
CA TYR A 72 -1.85 -6.09 11.47
C TYR A 72 -0.68 -7.05 11.69
N ILE A 73 0.47 -6.54 12.10
CA ILE A 73 1.52 -7.33 12.76
C ILE A 73 1.13 -7.47 14.25
N GLU A 74 -0.12 -7.82 14.54
CA GLU A 74 -0.42 -8.42 15.83
C GLU A 74 0.20 -9.82 15.85
N ARG A 75 0.79 -10.16 17.00
CA ARG A 75 1.72 -11.28 17.29
C ARG A 75 1.26 -12.67 16.81
N ASP A 76 0.01 -12.83 16.41
CA ASP A 76 -0.57 -14.07 15.93
C ASP A 76 -0.17 -14.37 14.47
N SER A 77 -0.19 -13.36 13.58
CA SER A 77 0.20 -13.55 12.17
C SER A 77 1.69 -13.88 12.03
N ALA A 78 2.55 -13.30 12.87
CA ALA A 78 3.96 -13.66 12.91
C ALA A 78 4.19 -15.10 13.38
N ARG A 79 3.36 -15.61 14.30
CA ARG A 79 3.45 -16.97 14.82
C ARG A 79 2.90 -17.99 13.83
N VAL A 80 1.78 -17.68 13.18
CA VAL A 80 1.17 -18.48 12.12
C VAL A 80 2.06 -18.51 10.88
N LEU A 81 2.56 -17.35 10.42
CA LEU A 81 3.49 -17.27 9.29
C LEU A 81 4.82 -17.98 9.60
N LYS A 82 5.33 -17.94 10.84
CA LYS A 82 6.51 -18.72 11.24
C LYS A 82 6.29 -20.23 11.08
N ASN A 83 5.07 -20.73 11.31
CA ASN A 83 4.75 -22.14 11.11
C ASN A 83 4.67 -22.51 9.62
N TYR A 84 4.17 -21.61 8.77
CA TYR A 84 4.14 -21.81 7.31
C TYR A 84 5.51 -21.57 6.64
N LEU A 85 6.32 -20.67 7.19
CA LEU A 85 7.68 -20.34 6.77
C LEU A 85 8.72 -21.18 7.52
N ASP A 86 8.32 -22.35 8.02
CA ASP A 86 9.28 -23.33 8.49
C ASP A 86 9.99 -23.90 7.25
N LYS A 87 11.29 -23.60 7.14
CA LYS A 87 12.14 -24.03 6.01
C LYS A 87 12.05 -25.55 5.78
N ALA A 88 11.79 -26.32 6.83
CA ALA A 88 11.61 -27.76 6.75
C ALA A 88 10.32 -28.20 6.04
N HIS A 89 9.25 -27.39 6.10
CA HIS A 89 7.99 -27.65 5.42
C HIS A 89 8.09 -27.26 3.94
N ILE A 90 8.64 -26.08 3.66
CA ILE A 90 8.86 -25.58 2.29
C ILE A 90 9.81 -26.51 1.52
N LYS A 91 10.88 -27.00 2.16
CA LYS A 91 11.81 -27.93 1.52
C LYS A 91 11.17 -29.28 1.20
N ARG A 92 10.17 -29.72 2.00
CA ARG A 92 9.42 -30.95 1.75
C ARG A 92 8.47 -30.79 0.57
N GLU A 93 7.70 -29.69 0.53
CA GLU A 93 6.82 -29.36 -0.60
C GLU A 93 7.61 -29.12 -1.89
N LEU A 94 8.75 -28.45 -1.82
CA LEU A 94 9.61 -28.26 -2.98
C LEU A 94 10.16 -29.59 -3.51
N ASN A 95 10.53 -30.51 -2.62
CA ASN A 95 11.01 -31.83 -3.01
C ASN A 95 9.90 -32.74 -3.55
N SER A 96 8.66 -32.65 -3.04
CA SER A 96 7.53 -33.39 -3.61
C SER A 96 7.18 -32.86 -4.99
N LEU A 97 7.07 -31.55 -5.15
CA LEU A 97 6.81 -30.91 -6.45
C LEU A 97 7.94 -31.18 -7.45
N ALA A 98 9.21 -31.12 -7.02
CA ALA A 98 10.33 -31.46 -7.89
C ALA A 98 10.30 -32.93 -8.33
N LYS A 99 9.85 -33.84 -7.46
CA LYS A 99 9.72 -35.27 -7.76
C LYS A 99 8.58 -35.55 -8.75
N ASP A 100 7.50 -34.80 -8.67
CA ASP A 100 6.37 -34.91 -9.59
C ASP A 100 6.66 -34.28 -10.96
N ILE A 101 7.47 -33.21 -11.01
CA ILE A 101 7.82 -32.49 -12.25
C ILE A 101 8.98 -33.15 -13.00
N PHE A 102 9.98 -33.71 -12.29
CA PHE A 102 11.17 -34.34 -12.90
C PHE A 102 11.37 -35.80 -12.46
N PRO A 103 10.41 -36.71 -12.73
CA PRO A 103 10.49 -38.10 -12.27
C PRO A 103 11.68 -38.88 -12.86
N ASN A 104 12.17 -38.45 -14.04
CA ASN A 104 13.15 -39.22 -14.83
C ASN A 104 14.60 -38.71 -14.73
N GLU A 105 14.87 -37.52 -14.17
CA GLU A 105 16.25 -37.05 -13.96
C GLU A 105 16.85 -37.55 -12.63
N LEU A 106 16.02 -37.90 -11.66
CA LEU A 106 16.47 -38.37 -10.35
C LEU A 106 16.87 -39.86 -10.35
N SER A 107 16.43 -40.63 -11.35
CA SER A 107 16.84 -42.05 -11.52
C SER A 107 18.18 -42.20 -12.24
N SER A 108 18.55 -41.25 -13.11
CA SER A 108 19.84 -41.27 -13.83
C SER A 108 21.02 -40.74 -12.99
N LEU A 109 20.74 -40.00 -11.90
CA LEU A 109 21.76 -39.54 -10.94
C LEU A 109 22.02 -40.55 -9.79
N LEU A 110 21.22 -41.61 -9.69
CA LEU A 110 21.36 -42.69 -8.70
C LEU A 110 21.76 -44.05 -9.33
N MET A 111 22.18 -44.04 -10.60
CA MET A 111 22.87 -45.14 -11.30
C MET A 111 24.27 -44.67 -11.71
#